data_AF-A0A2E0XBV4-F1
#
_entry.id   AF-A0A2E0XBV4-F1
#
_cell.length_a   1.000
_cell.length_b   1.000
_cell.length_c   1.000
_cell.angle_alpha   90.00
_cell.angle_beta   90.00
_cell.angle_gamma   90.00
#
_symmetry.space_group_name_H-M   'P 1'
#
loop_
_entity.id
_entity.type
_entity.pdbx_description
1 polymer ?
#
loop_
_entity_poly.entity_id
_entity_poly.type
_entity_poly.pdbx_seq_one_letter_code
_entity_poly.pdbx_strand_id
1 'polypeptide(L)'
;MQFETHARVRDARTALYLEVTVLFIKRLKAEITLLETDALQVQMTPAVRLNGSSDLPWERLHLELFEQFPDVQFFDYTKLSHRVYRFMLHELPANYHLTFSVDAHMQKEASDILRRGGTVAAVFWPSLPNTWWGFPVIDGDLHDARFLDPSGVIVGLRAKGLARVDTNGFTIRHCKKCGPDGPELLLEFAKEDTHRTTVHRCPSCKNTVSARWKLTQPQKLHHQAA
;
A
#
# COMPACT_ATOMS: atom_id res chain seq x y z
N MET A 1 -2.22 1.39 30.49
CA MET A 1 -1.44 0.62 29.50
C MET A 1 -1.48 1.40 28.20
N GLN A 2 -0.39 2.06 27.81
CA GLN A 2 -0.33 2.78 26.53
C GLN A 2 -0.09 1.72 25.45
N PHE A 3 -1.06 1.51 24.56
CA PHE A 3 -0.88 0.60 23.44
C PHE A 3 0.22 1.15 22.51
N GLU A 4 1.16 0.30 22.10
CA GLU A 4 2.20 0.71 21.15
C GLU A 4 1.57 1.18 19.84
N THR A 5 2.16 2.19 19.22
CA THR A 5 1.71 2.63 17.90
C THR A 5 2.05 1.56 16.86
N HIS A 6 1.23 1.44 15.81
CA HIS A 6 1.50 0.52 14.69
C HIS A 6 2.89 0.73 14.05
N ALA A 7 3.50 1.91 14.18
CA ALA A 7 4.86 2.16 13.73
C ALA A 7 5.89 1.38 14.57
N ARG A 8 5.83 1.50 15.90
CA ARG A 8 6.75 0.81 16.81
C ARG A 8 6.69 -0.71 16.68
N VAL A 9 5.49 -1.27 16.54
CA VAL A 9 5.32 -2.72 16.35
C VAL A 9 5.99 -3.19 15.05
N ARG A 10 5.90 -2.40 13.97
CA ARG A 10 6.56 -2.70 12.68
C ARG A 10 8.08 -2.61 12.79
N ASP A 11 8.60 -1.60 13.48
CA ASP A 11 10.03 -1.43 13.70
C ASP A 11 10.59 -2.60 14.52
N ALA A 12 9.90 -3.01 15.58
CA ALA A 12 10.29 -4.18 16.40
C ALA A 12 10.27 -5.48 15.60
N ARG A 13 9.24 -5.71 14.76
CA ARG A 13 9.20 -6.89 13.86
C ARG A 13 10.33 -6.86 12.85
N THR A 14 10.66 -5.69 12.31
CA THR A 14 11.77 -5.51 11.36
C THR A 14 13.11 -5.80 12.02
N ALA A 15 13.35 -5.25 13.22
CA ALA A 15 14.55 -5.53 14.00
C ALA A 15 14.69 -7.04 14.29
N LEU A 16 13.62 -7.70 14.73
CA LEU A 16 13.63 -9.13 15.00
C LEU A 16 13.97 -9.96 13.74
N TYR A 17 13.46 -9.59 12.57
CA TYR A 17 13.78 -10.26 11.31
C TYR A 17 15.26 -10.13 10.94
N LEU A 18 15.83 -8.93 11.12
CA LEU A 18 17.22 -8.63 10.78
C LEU A 18 18.23 -9.21 11.78
N GLU A 19 17.91 -9.19 13.08
CA GLU A 19 18.81 -9.62 14.14
C GLU A 19 18.77 -11.14 14.36
N VAL A 20 17.56 -11.73 14.33
CA VAL A 20 17.35 -13.16 14.64
C VAL A 20 16.27 -13.76 13.74
N THR A 21 16.56 -13.85 12.43
CA THR A 21 15.62 -14.35 11.41
C THR A 21 14.95 -15.68 11.77
N VAL A 22 15.70 -16.63 12.33
CA VAL A 22 15.15 -17.94 12.74
C VAL A 22 14.06 -17.79 13.79
N LEU A 23 14.25 -16.91 14.78
CA LEU A 23 13.25 -16.65 15.81
C LEU A 23 12.04 -15.92 15.24
N PHE A 24 12.25 -14.95 14.34
CA PHE A 24 11.17 -14.29 13.62
C PHE A 24 10.29 -15.30 12.88
N ILE A 25 10.90 -16.18 12.07
CA ILE A 25 10.16 -17.16 11.27
C ILE A 25 9.44 -18.17 12.16
N LYS A 26 10.08 -18.65 13.24
CA LYS A 26 9.42 -19.53 14.21
C LYS A 26 8.17 -18.87 14.83
N ARG A 27 8.28 -17.60 15.21
CA ARG A 27 7.16 -16.83 15.75
C ARG A 27 6.06 -16.60 14.71
N LEU A 28 6.42 -16.22 13.49
CA LEU A 28 5.48 -16.01 12.40
C LEU A 28 4.68 -17.29 12.09
N LYS A 29 5.35 -18.45 12.03
CA LYS A 29 4.68 -19.75 11.82
C LYS A 29 3.66 -20.04 12.93
N ALA A 30 4.03 -19.81 14.19
CA ALA A 30 3.09 -19.97 15.31
C ALA A 30 1.89 -19.01 15.22
N GLU A 31 2.11 -17.75 14.82
CA GLU A 31 1.03 -16.78 14.61
C GLU A 31 0.07 -17.22 13.47
N ILE A 32 0.61 -17.77 12.38
CA ILE A 32 -0.21 -18.28 11.25
C ILE A 32 -1.00 -19.53 11.66
N THR A 33 -0.38 -20.48 12.37
CA THR A 33 -1.09 -21.68 12.88
C THR A 33 -2.27 -21.32 13.77
N LEU A 34 -2.12 -20.32 14.64
CA LEU A 34 -3.22 -19.82 15.46
C LEU A 34 -4.32 -19.19 14.61
N LEU A 35 -3.96 -18.33 13.65
CA LEU A 35 -4.91 -17.72 12.74
C LEU A 35 -5.71 -18.76 11.94
N GLU A 36 -5.05 -19.81 11.44
CA GLU A 36 -5.70 -20.90 10.71
C GLU A 36 -6.68 -21.67 11.60
N THR A 37 -6.29 -21.95 12.84
CA THR A 37 -7.15 -22.61 13.83
C THR A 37 -8.40 -21.76 14.11
N ASP A 38 -8.22 -20.46 14.34
CA ASP A 38 -9.31 -19.53 14.61
C ASP A 38 -10.24 -19.39 13.40
N ALA A 39 -9.66 -19.28 12.20
CA ALA A 39 -10.42 -19.16 10.95
C ALA A 39 -11.25 -20.42 10.67
N LEU A 40 -10.70 -21.61 10.94
CA LEU A 40 -11.41 -22.88 10.80
C LEU A 40 -12.62 -22.96 11.73
N GLN A 41 -12.51 -22.49 12.98
CA GLN A 41 -13.61 -22.48 13.94
C GLN A 41 -14.80 -21.63 13.46
N VAL A 42 -14.53 -20.57 12.70
CA VAL A 42 -15.55 -19.67 12.14
C VAL A 42 -15.83 -19.91 10.66
N GLN A 43 -15.34 -21.02 10.09
CA GLN A 43 -15.54 -21.39 8.68
C GLN A 43 -15.09 -20.32 7.67
N MET A 44 -13.98 -19.63 7.96
CA MET A 44 -13.38 -18.63 7.07
C MET A 44 -12.02 -19.12 6.56
N THR A 45 -11.61 -18.60 5.40
CA THR A 45 -10.24 -18.79 4.90
C THR A 45 -9.31 -17.74 5.53
N PRO A 46 -8.24 -18.14 6.22
CA PRO A 46 -7.27 -17.20 6.77
C PRO A 46 -6.51 -16.48 5.65
N ALA A 47 -6.27 -15.18 5.81
CA ALA A 47 -5.50 -14.39 4.87
C ALA A 47 -4.40 -13.59 5.59
N VAL A 48 -3.18 -13.61 5.02
CA VAL A 48 -1.99 -13.03 5.66
C VAL A 48 -1.26 -12.10 4.70
N ARG A 49 -1.07 -10.86 5.14
CA ARG A 49 -0.19 -9.89 4.49
C ARG A 49 1.18 -9.89 5.17
N LEU A 50 2.21 -10.34 4.46
CA LEU A 50 3.55 -10.50 5.02
C LEU A 50 4.33 -9.18 5.01
N ASN A 51 4.21 -8.40 3.94
CA ASN A 51 4.80 -7.08 3.78
C ASN A 51 3.88 -5.98 4.30
N GLY A 52 4.35 -5.28 5.33
CA GLY A 52 3.79 -4.02 5.80
C GLY A 52 4.47 -2.82 5.15
N SER A 53 5.59 -2.40 5.73
CA SER A 53 6.48 -1.34 5.21
C SER A 53 7.71 -1.86 4.46
N SER A 54 7.93 -3.17 4.50
CA SER A 54 8.96 -3.87 3.73
C SER A 54 8.43 -4.24 2.34
N ASP A 55 9.33 -4.62 1.44
CA ASP A 55 9.00 -5.21 0.13
C ASP A 55 9.90 -6.43 -0.11
N LEU A 56 9.86 -7.38 0.84
CA LEU A 56 10.66 -8.58 0.78
C LEU A 56 10.05 -9.60 -0.20
N PRO A 57 10.87 -10.28 -1.01
CA PRO A 57 10.43 -11.40 -1.85
C PRO A 57 10.29 -12.68 -1.01
N TRP A 58 9.22 -12.76 -0.21
CA TRP A 58 8.92 -13.89 0.69
C TRP A 58 8.90 -15.23 -0.04
N GLU A 59 8.36 -15.27 -1.25
CA GLU A 59 8.33 -16.43 -2.14
C GLU A 59 9.73 -16.99 -2.46
N ARG A 60 10.77 -16.18 -2.32
CA ARG A 60 12.17 -16.55 -2.56
C ARG A 60 12.93 -16.80 -1.26
N LEU A 61 12.70 -15.96 -0.24
CA LEU A 61 13.45 -16.01 1.02
C LEU A 61 12.92 -17.11 1.95
N HIS A 62 11.61 -17.36 1.91
CA HIS A 62 10.89 -18.23 2.84
C HIS A 62 9.78 -19.01 2.13
N LEU A 63 10.14 -19.71 1.04
CA LEU A 63 9.19 -20.52 0.25
C LEU A 63 8.44 -21.53 1.13
N GLU A 64 9.08 -22.03 2.19
CA GLU A 64 8.52 -23.00 3.12
C GLU A 64 7.26 -22.48 3.84
N LEU A 65 7.04 -21.16 3.93
CA LEU A 65 5.81 -20.62 4.52
C LEU A 65 4.59 -20.95 3.66
N PHE A 66 4.72 -20.83 2.34
CA PHE A 66 3.62 -21.07 1.41
C PHE A 66 3.31 -22.56 1.30
N GLU A 67 4.35 -23.40 1.36
CA GLU A 67 4.23 -24.87 1.34
C GLU A 67 3.62 -25.42 2.63
N GLN A 68 3.97 -24.85 3.79
CA GLN A 68 3.46 -25.31 5.09
C GLN A 68 2.02 -24.88 5.36
N PHE A 69 1.55 -23.80 4.74
CA PHE A 69 0.22 -23.24 4.94
C PHE A 69 -0.55 -23.12 3.61
N PRO A 70 -0.83 -24.25 2.93
CA PRO A 70 -1.43 -24.23 1.60
C PRO A 70 -2.84 -23.62 1.59
N ASP A 71 -3.57 -23.70 2.71
CA ASP A 71 -4.94 -23.18 2.85
C ASP A 71 -4.99 -21.70 3.30
N VAL A 72 -3.84 -21.08 3.57
CA VAL A 72 -3.74 -19.66 3.89
C VAL A 72 -3.56 -18.85 2.61
N GLN A 73 -4.43 -17.85 2.41
CA GLN A 73 -4.27 -16.87 1.34
C GLN A 73 -3.23 -15.83 1.73
N PHE A 74 -2.02 -15.93 1.19
CA PHE A 74 -1.02 -14.89 1.30
C PHE A 74 -1.27 -13.79 0.27
N PHE A 75 -1.00 -12.54 0.62
CA PHE A 75 -1.06 -11.45 -0.35
C PHE A 75 -0.13 -10.31 0.06
N ASP A 76 0.37 -9.54 -0.91
CA ASP A 76 1.21 -8.39 -0.64
C ASP A 76 1.06 -7.29 -1.69
N TYR A 77 1.50 -6.10 -1.29
CA TYR A 77 1.76 -4.99 -2.20
C TYR A 77 3.25 -4.92 -2.47
N THR A 78 3.64 -4.71 -3.72
CA THR A 78 5.06 -4.57 -4.11
C THR A 78 5.26 -3.42 -5.08
N LYS A 79 6.35 -2.67 -4.93
CA LYS A 79 6.81 -1.70 -5.92
C LYS A 79 7.68 -2.33 -7.01
N LEU A 80 7.98 -3.63 -6.88
CA LEU A 80 8.86 -4.36 -7.79
C LEU A 80 8.05 -4.98 -8.93
N SER A 81 7.97 -4.29 -10.06
CA SER A 81 7.19 -4.73 -11.24
C SER A 81 7.55 -6.14 -11.71
N HIS A 82 8.83 -6.52 -11.67
CA HIS A 82 9.27 -7.87 -12.04
C HIS A 82 8.63 -8.98 -11.18
N ARG A 83 8.35 -8.73 -9.89
CA ARG A 83 7.65 -9.71 -9.03
C ARG A 83 6.19 -9.87 -9.46
N VAL A 84 5.54 -8.77 -9.82
CA VAL A 84 4.16 -8.79 -10.33
C VAL A 84 4.08 -9.53 -11.67
N TYR A 85 5.03 -9.32 -12.58
CA TYR A 85 5.06 -10.09 -13.82
C TYR A 85 5.20 -11.59 -13.58
N ARG A 86 6.07 -12.02 -12.65
CA ARG A 86 6.19 -13.44 -12.27
C ARG A 86 4.90 -14.00 -11.66
N PHE A 87 4.23 -13.22 -10.81
CA PHE A 87 2.91 -13.57 -10.27
C PHE A 87 1.88 -13.77 -11.40
N MET A 88 1.81 -12.85 -12.35
CA MET A 88 0.89 -12.94 -13.49
C MET A 88 1.21 -14.09 -14.44
N LEU A 89 2.46 -14.57 -14.45
CA LEU A 89 2.89 -15.77 -15.18
C LEU A 89 2.71 -17.07 -14.37
N HIS A 90 2.08 -17.00 -13.19
CA HIS A 90 1.89 -18.13 -12.27
C HIS A 90 3.19 -18.81 -11.82
N GLU A 91 4.29 -18.04 -11.73
CA GLU A 91 5.59 -18.54 -11.25
C GLU A 91 5.77 -18.42 -9.72
N LEU A 92 4.76 -17.89 -9.03
CA LEU A 92 4.74 -17.76 -7.57
C LEU A 92 3.84 -18.84 -6.96
N PRO A 93 3.93 -19.12 -5.64
CA PRO A 93 3.04 -20.05 -4.97
C PRO A 93 1.56 -19.76 -5.26
N ALA A 94 0.76 -20.80 -5.48
CA ALA A 94 -0.63 -20.68 -5.90
C ALA A 94 -1.51 -19.93 -4.88
N ASN A 95 -1.13 -19.97 -3.60
CA ASN A 95 -1.77 -19.27 -2.50
C ASN A 95 -1.18 -17.88 -2.24
N TYR A 96 -0.49 -17.26 -3.20
CA TYR A 96 0.11 -15.93 -3.04
C TYR A 96 -0.35 -14.94 -4.12
N HIS A 97 -0.91 -13.82 -3.69
CA HIS A 97 -1.37 -12.74 -4.56
C HIS A 97 -0.49 -11.48 -4.45
N LEU A 98 -0.10 -10.88 -5.57
CA LEU A 98 0.63 -9.61 -5.59
C LEU A 98 -0.17 -8.49 -6.26
N THR A 99 -0.26 -7.35 -5.56
CA THR A 99 -0.77 -6.09 -6.11
C THR A 99 0.40 -5.11 -6.33
N PHE A 100 0.48 -4.52 -7.52
CA PHE A 100 1.53 -3.53 -7.80
C PHE A 100 1.22 -2.20 -7.08
N SER A 101 2.14 -1.67 -6.30
CA SER A 101 1.98 -0.39 -5.59
C SER A 101 2.68 0.71 -6.39
N VAL A 102 1.91 1.54 -7.09
CA VAL A 102 2.48 2.61 -7.93
C VAL A 102 2.99 3.77 -7.08
N ASP A 103 4.00 4.46 -7.61
CA ASP A 103 4.59 5.67 -7.05
C ASP A 103 4.75 6.71 -8.19
N ALA A 104 5.18 7.92 -7.85
CA ALA A 104 5.19 9.11 -8.71
C ALA A 104 5.79 8.94 -10.12
N HIS A 105 6.71 8.00 -10.28
CA HIS A 105 7.50 7.82 -11.50
C HIS A 105 7.26 6.47 -12.19
N MET A 106 6.22 5.73 -11.79
CA MET A 106 5.95 4.37 -12.27
C MET A 106 4.67 4.26 -13.13
N GLN A 107 4.24 5.36 -13.75
CA GLN A 107 3.03 5.37 -14.58
C GLN A 107 3.13 4.41 -15.77
N LYS A 108 4.30 4.30 -16.39
CA LYS A 108 4.50 3.43 -17.56
C LYS A 108 4.37 1.97 -17.17
N GLU A 109 5.01 1.57 -16.07
CA GLU A 109 4.96 0.24 -15.49
C GLU A 109 3.53 -0.12 -15.06
N ALA A 110 2.86 0.80 -14.36
CA ALA A 110 1.47 0.62 -13.97
C ALA A 110 0.56 0.42 -15.18
N SER A 111 0.73 1.22 -16.24
CA SER A 111 -0.05 1.06 -17.47
C SER A 111 0.23 -0.27 -18.17
N ASP A 112 1.46 -0.78 -18.17
CA ASP A 112 1.77 -2.08 -18.77
C ASP A 112 1.16 -3.23 -17.97
N ILE A 113 1.29 -3.19 -16.63
CA ILE A 113 0.70 -4.17 -15.72
C ILE A 113 -0.83 -4.22 -15.89
N LEU A 114 -1.50 -3.06 -15.89
CA LEU A 114 -2.96 -2.97 -16.06
C LEU A 114 -3.42 -3.55 -17.41
N ARG A 115 -2.70 -3.23 -18.50
CA ARG A 115 -3.03 -3.77 -19.85
C ARG A 115 -2.87 -5.28 -19.95
N ARG A 116 -2.01 -5.87 -19.13
CA ARG A 116 -1.80 -7.32 -19.04
C ARG A 116 -2.76 -8.01 -18.07
N GLY A 117 -3.69 -7.27 -17.46
CA GLY A 117 -4.68 -7.80 -16.51
C GLY A 117 -4.21 -7.80 -15.04
N GLY A 118 -3.04 -7.23 -14.73
CA GLY A 118 -2.59 -7.07 -13.36
C GLY A 118 -3.33 -5.95 -12.63
N THR A 119 -3.25 -5.95 -11.30
CA THR A 119 -3.91 -4.96 -10.44
C THR A 119 -2.89 -3.96 -9.91
N VAL A 120 -3.24 -2.68 -9.92
CA VAL A 120 -2.38 -1.58 -9.46
C VAL A 120 -3.06 -0.82 -8.33
N ALA A 121 -2.39 -0.66 -7.20
CA ALA A 121 -2.81 0.22 -6.13
C ALA A 121 -2.20 1.61 -6.31
N ALA A 122 -3.03 2.66 -6.16
CA ALA A 122 -2.63 4.05 -6.29
C ALA A 122 -3.31 4.94 -5.25
N VAL A 123 -2.61 5.98 -4.80
CA VAL A 123 -3.11 6.92 -3.79
C VAL A 123 -3.67 8.16 -4.46
N PHE A 124 -4.90 8.55 -4.08
CA PHE A 124 -5.62 9.67 -4.67
C PHE A 124 -6.02 10.74 -3.65
N TRP A 125 -6.11 11.99 -4.13
CA TRP A 125 -6.67 13.12 -3.39
C TRP A 125 -7.33 14.13 -4.35
N PRO A 126 -8.47 14.79 -4.00
CA PRO A 126 -9.22 14.69 -2.74
C PRO A 126 -10.27 13.59 -2.71
N SER A 127 -10.51 12.92 -3.84
CA SER A 127 -11.50 11.85 -3.99
C SER A 127 -10.91 10.69 -4.77
N LEU A 128 -11.63 9.57 -4.82
CA LEU A 128 -11.40 8.52 -5.81
C LEU A 128 -12.21 8.86 -7.07
N PRO A 129 -11.62 8.87 -8.28
CA PRO A 129 -12.38 8.93 -9.51
C PRO A 129 -13.00 7.54 -9.79
N ASN A 130 -13.93 7.44 -10.73
CA ASN A 130 -14.46 6.13 -11.18
C ASN A 130 -13.51 5.42 -12.15
N THR A 131 -12.70 6.20 -12.87
CA THR A 131 -11.71 5.74 -13.85
C THR A 131 -10.42 6.52 -13.69
N TRP A 132 -9.29 5.89 -14.01
CA TRP A 132 -7.99 6.54 -14.09
C TRP A 132 -7.11 5.81 -15.11
N TRP A 133 -6.36 6.55 -15.93
CA TRP A 133 -5.57 5.99 -17.05
C TRP A 133 -6.36 5.04 -17.99
N GLY A 134 -7.67 5.21 -18.08
CA GLY A 134 -8.56 4.36 -18.88
C GLY A 134 -9.00 3.05 -18.20
N PHE A 135 -8.67 2.84 -16.93
CA PHE A 135 -9.03 1.66 -16.15
C PHE A 135 -10.03 2.01 -15.04
N PRO A 136 -10.92 1.07 -14.65
CA PRO A 136 -11.80 1.24 -13.49
C PRO A 136 -10.99 1.46 -12.20
N VAL A 137 -11.47 2.35 -11.35
CA VAL A 137 -10.93 2.56 -10.00
C VAL A 137 -11.93 2.02 -8.99
N ILE A 138 -11.48 1.08 -8.15
CA ILE A 138 -12.27 0.52 -7.05
C ILE A 138 -11.83 1.12 -5.71
N ASP A 139 -12.71 1.12 -4.71
CA ASP A 139 -12.42 1.68 -3.39
C ASP A 139 -11.61 0.70 -2.53
N GLY A 140 -10.30 0.93 -2.48
CA GLY A 140 -9.37 0.13 -1.69
C GLY A 140 -9.46 0.35 -0.18
N ASP A 141 -10.18 1.39 0.29
CA ASP A 141 -10.35 1.65 1.73
C ASP A 141 -11.42 0.73 2.38
N LEU A 142 -12.20 -0.03 1.61
CA LEU A 142 -13.28 -0.90 2.13
C LEU A 142 -12.76 -2.15 2.83
N HIS A 143 -11.75 -2.80 2.26
CA HIS A 143 -11.05 -3.96 2.82
C HIS A 143 -9.66 -4.06 2.19
N ASP A 144 -8.74 -4.87 2.74
CA ASP A 144 -7.39 -5.06 2.20
C ASP A 144 -7.26 -6.32 1.31
N ALA A 145 -8.30 -7.15 1.22
CA ALA A 145 -8.29 -8.42 0.49
C ALA A 145 -8.27 -8.26 -1.05
N ARG A 146 -7.11 -7.89 -1.62
CA ARG A 146 -6.93 -7.62 -3.06
C ARG A 146 -7.06 -8.83 -3.97
N PHE A 147 -6.84 -10.02 -3.42
CA PHE A 147 -7.06 -11.28 -4.13
C PHE A 147 -8.55 -11.53 -4.47
N LEU A 148 -9.48 -10.77 -3.90
CA LEU A 148 -10.91 -10.82 -4.25
C LEU A 148 -11.32 -9.79 -5.30
N ASP A 149 -10.43 -8.85 -5.63
CA ASP A 149 -10.72 -7.79 -6.58
C ASP A 149 -10.72 -8.33 -8.02
N PRO A 150 -11.51 -7.75 -8.94
CA PRO A 150 -11.41 -8.09 -10.36
C PRO A 150 -10.02 -7.75 -10.93
N SER A 151 -9.57 -8.52 -11.92
CA SER A 151 -8.32 -8.27 -12.63
C SER A 151 -8.37 -6.99 -13.49
N GLY A 152 -7.22 -6.34 -13.69
CA GLY A 152 -7.09 -5.18 -14.59
C GLY A 152 -7.71 -3.89 -14.04
N VAL A 153 -7.77 -3.72 -12.71
CA VAL A 153 -8.32 -2.53 -12.06
C VAL A 153 -7.27 -1.76 -11.28
N ILE A 154 -7.60 -0.50 -11.00
CA ILE A 154 -6.85 0.35 -10.08
C ILE A 154 -7.53 0.30 -8.71
N VAL A 155 -6.79 -0.14 -7.69
CA VAL A 155 -7.19 -0.07 -6.29
C VAL A 155 -6.89 1.34 -5.78
N GLY A 156 -7.92 2.18 -5.68
CA GLY A 156 -7.79 3.56 -5.22
C GLY A 156 -7.79 3.66 -3.70
N LEU A 157 -6.73 4.25 -3.14
CA LEU A 157 -6.61 4.55 -1.71
C LEU A 157 -6.67 6.06 -1.48
N ARG A 158 -7.45 6.53 -0.51
CA ARG A 158 -7.46 7.97 -0.19
C ARG A 158 -6.20 8.36 0.56
N ALA A 159 -5.59 9.47 0.15
CA ALA A 159 -4.43 10.02 0.83
C ALA A 159 -4.74 10.35 2.30
N LYS A 160 -3.90 9.85 3.21
CA LYS A 160 -3.98 10.08 4.66
C LYS A 160 -2.72 10.78 5.15
N GLY A 161 -2.84 11.58 6.20
CA GLY A 161 -1.70 12.27 6.80
C GLY A 161 -0.91 13.14 5.82
N LEU A 162 0.42 12.95 5.82
CA LEU A 162 1.35 13.67 4.95
C LEU A 162 1.09 13.46 3.46
N ALA A 163 0.52 12.33 3.05
CA ALA A 163 0.19 12.09 1.64
C ALA A 163 -0.82 13.12 1.10
N ARG A 164 -1.71 13.67 1.94
CA ARG A 164 -2.65 14.71 1.52
C ARG A 164 -1.96 15.97 1.00
N VAL A 165 -0.78 16.24 1.53
CA VAL A 165 0.08 17.40 1.22
C VAL A 165 1.37 16.98 0.52
N ASP A 166 1.34 15.83 -0.16
CA ASP A 166 2.42 15.37 -1.01
C ASP A 166 2.77 16.37 -2.12
N THR A 167 4.07 16.51 -2.38
CA THR A 167 4.65 17.34 -3.43
C THR A 167 5.56 16.55 -4.37
N ASN A 168 5.73 15.24 -4.12
CA ASN A 168 6.67 14.40 -4.85
C ASN A 168 5.99 13.57 -5.95
N GLY A 169 4.65 13.65 -6.06
CA GLY A 169 3.85 12.93 -7.06
C GLY A 169 3.39 11.55 -6.60
N PHE A 170 3.63 11.18 -5.33
CA PHE A 170 3.10 9.95 -4.73
C PHE A 170 1.57 9.94 -4.73
N THR A 171 0.95 11.09 -4.48
CA THR A 171 -0.51 11.24 -4.48
C THR A 171 -0.99 11.79 -5.82
N ILE A 172 -1.78 10.99 -6.51
CA ILE A 172 -2.45 11.35 -7.76
C ILE A 172 -3.57 12.34 -7.45
N ARG A 173 -3.60 13.46 -8.18
CA ARG A 173 -4.55 14.55 -7.90
C ARG A 173 -5.40 14.84 -9.12
N HIS A 174 -6.60 14.28 -9.20
CA HIS A 174 -7.50 14.53 -10.34
C HIS A 174 -8.43 15.72 -10.10
N CYS A 175 -8.81 16.42 -11.17
CA CYS A 175 -9.80 17.48 -11.08
C CYS A 175 -11.24 16.93 -11.08
N LYS A 176 -11.85 16.79 -9.90
CA LYS A 176 -13.26 16.38 -9.76
C LYS A 176 -14.25 17.22 -10.59
N LYS A 177 -14.01 18.53 -10.75
CA LYS A 177 -14.87 19.41 -11.54
C LYS A 177 -14.85 19.12 -13.04
N CYS A 178 -13.73 18.59 -13.55
CA CYS A 178 -13.62 18.17 -14.95
C CYS A 178 -14.17 16.76 -15.19
N GLY A 179 -14.72 16.11 -14.16
CA GLY A 179 -15.22 14.74 -14.25
C GLY A 179 -14.13 13.68 -14.08
N PRO A 180 -14.46 12.41 -14.37
CA PRO A 180 -13.55 11.26 -14.21
C PRO A 180 -12.28 11.37 -15.06
N ASP A 181 -12.39 11.91 -16.27
CA ASP A 181 -11.27 12.12 -17.19
C ASP A 181 -10.64 13.52 -17.04
N GLY A 182 -10.89 14.17 -15.90
CA GLY A 182 -10.29 15.46 -15.58
C GLY A 182 -8.76 15.36 -15.52
N PRO A 183 -8.03 16.41 -15.94
CA PRO A 183 -6.57 16.38 -15.89
C PRO A 183 -6.10 16.29 -14.43
N GLU A 184 -4.86 15.82 -14.30
CA GLU A 184 -4.13 15.96 -13.05
C GLU A 184 -3.95 17.44 -12.67
N LEU A 185 -4.09 17.73 -11.39
CA LEU A 185 -3.92 19.06 -10.82
C LEU A 185 -2.44 19.35 -10.65
N LEU A 186 -2.01 20.52 -11.13
CA LEU A 186 -0.62 20.95 -11.03
C LEU A 186 -0.38 21.63 -9.68
N LEU A 187 0.73 21.32 -9.03
CA LEU A 187 1.15 22.03 -7.81
C LEU A 187 1.43 23.50 -8.16
N GLU A 188 0.66 24.40 -7.57
CA GLU A 188 0.80 25.85 -7.76
C GLU A 188 1.59 26.47 -6.60
N PHE A 189 1.38 25.97 -5.39
CA PHE A 189 2.01 26.51 -4.19
C PHE A 189 2.19 25.44 -3.12
N ALA A 190 3.33 25.47 -2.45
CA ALA A 190 3.60 24.69 -1.25
C ALA A 190 4.26 25.60 -0.20
N LYS A 191 3.85 25.46 1.06
CA LYS A 191 4.47 26.12 2.21
C LYS A 191 4.60 25.15 3.36
N GLU A 192 5.72 25.24 4.05
CA GLU A 192 5.99 24.47 5.26
C GLU A 192 6.32 25.41 6.41
N ASP A 193 5.57 25.29 7.51
CA ASP A 193 5.86 25.94 8.79
C ASP A 193 5.61 24.95 9.94
N THR A 194 4.67 25.23 10.86
CA THR A 194 4.11 24.23 11.76
C THR A 194 3.15 23.26 11.04
N HIS A 195 2.76 23.63 9.83
CA HIS A 195 1.94 22.84 8.93
C HIS A 195 2.58 22.79 7.55
N ARG A 196 2.35 21.70 6.82
CA ARG A 196 2.54 21.69 5.38
C ARG A 196 1.21 22.03 4.71
N THR A 197 1.22 23.00 3.82
CA THR A 197 0.07 23.41 3.01
C THR A 197 0.43 23.29 1.55
N THR A 198 -0.45 22.71 0.76
CA THR A 198 -0.31 22.61 -0.70
C THR A 198 -1.57 23.14 -1.38
N VAL A 199 -1.38 23.75 -2.53
CA VAL A 199 -2.44 24.28 -3.39
C VAL A 199 -2.16 23.77 -4.80
N HIS A 200 -3.14 23.09 -5.38
CA HIS A 200 -3.06 22.54 -6.72
C HIS A 200 -4.14 23.15 -7.60
N ARG A 201 -3.80 23.46 -8.85
CA ARG A 201 -4.68 24.09 -9.81
C ARG A 201 -4.91 23.19 -11.01
N CYS A 202 -6.17 23.09 -11.43
CA CYS A 202 -6.53 22.41 -12.66
C CYS A 202 -6.06 23.23 -13.87
N PRO A 203 -5.29 22.65 -14.80
CA PRO A 203 -4.87 23.36 -16.00
C PRO A 203 -6.06 23.75 -16.90
N SER A 204 -7.12 22.93 -16.92
CA SER A 204 -8.31 23.13 -17.77
C SER A 204 -9.33 24.10 -17.18
N CYS A 205 -9.96 23.76 -16.05
CA CYS A 205 -11.05 24.58 -15.48
C CYS A 205 -10.59 25.62 -14.44
N LYS A 206 -9.28 25.72 -14.20
CA LYS A 206 -8.67 26.61 -13.19
C LYS A 206 -9.15 26.38 -11.75
N ASN A 207 -9.91 25.32 -11.48
CA ASN A 207 -10.32 24.96 -10.13
C ASN A 207 -9.11 24.66 -9.25
N THR A 208 -9.15 25.16 -8.02
CA THR A 208 -8.08 24.97 -7.05
C THR A 208 -8.51 24.00 -5.96
N VAL A 209 -7.60 23.13 -5.54
CA VAL A 209 -7.74 22.22 -4.39
C VAL A 209 -6.58 22.45 -3.45
N SER A 210 -6.88 22.70 -2.17
CA SER A 210 -5.85 22.86 -1.14
C SER A 210 -5.90 21.72 -0.14
N ALA A 211 -4.74 21.45 0.47
CA ALA A 211 -4.62 20.54 1.60
C ALA A 211 -3.68 21.16 2.65
N ARG A 212 -3.97 20.91 3.93
CA ARG A 212 -3.15 21.36 5.06
C ARG A 212 -3.00 20.22 6.06
N TRP A 213 -1.80 20.00 6.54
CA TRP A 213 -1.49 18.98 7.53
C TRP A 213 -0.53 19.51 8.59
N LYS A 214 -0.81 19.23 9.87
CA LYS A 214 0.05 19.65 10.98
C LYS A 214 1.27 18.74 11.05
N LEU A 215 2.45 19.33 11.10
CA LEU A 215 3.69 18.57 11.30
C LEU A 215 3.83 18.27 12.79
N THR A 216 3.96 16.99 13.13
CA THR A 216 4.39 16.60 14.48
C THR A 216 5.84 17.00 14.65
N GLN A 217 6.13 17.87 15.62
CA GLN A 217 7.51 18.14 16.00
C GLN A 217 8.17 16.82 16.44
N PRO A 218 9.45 16.58 16.13
CA PRO A 218 10.15 15.45 16.71
C PRO A 218 10.05 15.56 18.23
N GLN A 219 9.53 14.52 18.88
CA GLN A 219 9.61 14.42 20.34
C GLN A 219 11.09 14.54 20.68
N LYS A 220 11.46 15.55 21.48
CA LYS A 220 12.80 15.61 22.06
C LYS A 220 12.98 14.31 22.81
N LEU A 221 13.81 13.41 22.29
CA LEU A 221 14.34 12.29 23.04
C LEU A 221 15.07 12.91 24.23
N HIS A 222 14.43 12.89 25.40
CA HIS A 222 15.14 13.16 26.63
C HIS A 222 16.15 12.00 26.79
N HIS A 223 17.36 12.22 26.31
CA HIS A 223 18.51 11.47 26.78
C HIS A 223 18.65 11.77 28.28
N GLN A 224 18.01 10.94 29.10
CA GLN A 224 18.45 10.76 30.47
C GLN A 224 19.77 9.99 30.37
N ALA A 225 20.87 10.73 30.32
CA ALA A 225 22.18 10.19 30.62
C ALA A 225 22.13 9.68 32.07
N ALA A 226 22.42 8.39 32.24
CA ALA A 226 22.76 7.79 33.52
C ALA A 226 24.21 8.15 33.88
#